data_AF-A0A7W0SX85-F1
#
_entry.id   AF-A0A7W0SX85-F1
#
_cell.length_a   1.000
_cell.length_b   1.000
_cell.length_c   1.000
_cell.angle_alpha   90.00
_cell.angle_beta   90.00
_cell.angle_gamma   90.00
#
_symmetry.space_group_name_H-M   'P 1'
#
loop_
_entity.id
_entity.type
_entity.pdbx_description
1 polymer ?
#
loop_
_entity_poly.entity_id
_entity_poly.type
_entity_poly.pdbx_seq_one_letter_code
_entity_poly.pdbx_strand_id
1 'polypeptide(L)'
;MDRLAPRTAGHPGCGFARGTARHSGRGTQGPQAIDRVFGGRAQRVEPGPGQDSVWDYPRPPSIEQTTRHVVVVFDAQVVADSARAWRVCETSHPPVYYVPREDISGGVLVAAPGASYCEFKGSATYWSLRAGDRVEPEVAWSYENPSPEYAALAGAVAFYPGRVDLASLDGEPVRPQAGGFYGGWITDDVVGPFKGEPGTSDW
;
A
#
# COMPACT_ATOMS: atom_id res chain seq x y z
N MET A 1 -53.65 -16.65 2.76
CA MET A 1 -54.80 -17.54 2.52
C MET A 1 -54.78 -17.87 1.02
N ASP A 2 -54.70 -19.13 0.60
CA ASP A 2 -54.52 -20.34 1.42
C ASP A 2 -53.68 -21.42 0.72
N ARG A 3 -53.42 -22.51 1.46
CA ARG A 3 -52.68 -23.70 1.04
C ARG A 3 -53.57 -24.61 0.18
N LEU A 4 -52.96 -25.44 -0.67
CA LEU A 4 -52.92 -26.90 -0.43
C LEU A 4 -51.95 -27.64 -1.36
N ALA A 5 -51.56 -28.85 -0.94
CA ALA A 5 -50.91 -29.86 -1.78
C ALA A 5 -51.32 -31.27 -1.30
N PRO A 6 -51.42 -32.27 -2.20
CA PRO A 6 -51.34 -33.69 -1.88
C PRO A 6 -49.99 -34.28 -2.40
N ARG A 7 -49.30 -35.28 -1.80
CA ARG A 7 -49.68 -36.60 -1.22
C ARG A 7 -50.25 -37.56 -2.29
N THR A 8 -49.97 -38.87 -2.40
CA THR A 8 -49.02 -39.86 -1.81
C THR A 8 -49.16 -41.17 -2.65
N ALA A 9 -48.31 -42.21 -2.67
CA ALA A 9 -47.01 -42.58 -2.09
C ALA A 9 -46.39 -43.72 -2.98
N GLY A 10 -45.22 -44.30 -2.62
CA GLY A 10 -44.62 -45.41 -3.39
C GLY A 10 -43.54 -46.25 -2.68
N HIS A 11 -43.89 -47.47 -2.29
CA HIS A 11 -43.03 -48.61 -1.87
C HIS A 11 -43.77 -49.90 -2.32
N PRO A 12 -43.12 -51.06 -2.58
CA PRO A 12 -42.03 -51.67 -1.79
C PRO A 12 -40.85 -52.18 -2.67
N GLY A 13 -39.81 -52.89 -2.18
CA GLY A 13 -39.36 -53.13 -0.80
C GLY A 13 -38.53 -54.42 -0.62
N CYS A 14 -38.17 -54.71 0.64
CA CYS A 14 -37.73 -56.00 1.22
C CYS A 14 -36.49 -56.75 0.64
N GLY A 15 -35.45 -56.89 1.47
CA GLY A 15 -34.33 -57.83 1.27
C GLY A 15 -33.56 -58.06 2.57
N PHE A 16 -33.77 -59.20 3.24
CA PHE A 16 -33.14 -59.53 4.52
C PHE A 16 -31.91 -60.42 4.35
N ALA A 17 -30.79 -60.07 4.99
CA ALA A 17 -29.70 -60.99 5.30
C ALA A 17 -29.17 -60.69 6.72
N ARG A 18 -28.74 -61.72 7.45
CA ARG A 18 -28.31 -61.60 8.86
C ARG A 18 -26.79 -61.69 8.99
N GLY A 19 -26.20 -60.80 9.79
CA GLY A 19 -24.79 -60.88 10.19
C GLY A 19 -24.62 -60.36 11.62
N THR A 20 -24.27 -61.24 12.56
CA THR A 20 -24.14 -60.90 13.98
C THR A 20 -22.69 -60.89 14.42
N ALA A 21 -22.16 -59.72 14.77
CA ALA A 21 -20.96 -59.59 15.60
C ALA A 21 -21.14 -58.41 16.55
N ARG A 22 -21.00 -58.64 17.86
CA ARG A 22 -20.86 -57.56 18.85
C ARG A 22 -19.37 -57.32 19.07
N HIS A 23 -18.93 -56.07 19.08
CA HIS A 23 -17.90 -55.60 20.02
C HIS A 23 -18.12 -54.12 20.32
N SER A 24 -17.70 -53.69 21.51
CA SER A 24 -18.06 -52.39 22.08
C SER A 24 -16.95 -51.35 21.88
N GLY A 25 -17.29 -50.24 21.21
CA GLY A 25 -16.46 -49.04 21.15
C GLY A 25 -17.32 -47.79 21.38
N ARG A 26 -17.03 -47.02 22.43
CA ARG A 26 -17.70 -45.74 22.71
C ARG A 26 -16.90 -44.63 22.02
N GLY A 27 -17.48 -43.99 21.01
CA GLY A 27 -16.89 -42.83 20.33
C GLY A 27 -18.00 -41.98 19.72
N THR A 28 -18.26 -40.81 20.29
CA THR A 28 -19.27 -39.86 19.79
C THR A 28 -18.76 -39.12 18.56
N GLN A 29 -19.63 -38.93 17.58
CA GLN A 29 -19.31 -38.20 16.35
C GLN A 29 -19.02 -36.71 16.63
N GLY A 30 -18.11 -36.14 15.84
CA GLY A 30 -17.92 -34.70 15.71
C GLY A 30 -17.26 -34.38 14.37
N PRO A 31 -17.97 -33.82 13.37
CA PRO A 31 -17.35 -33.34 12.15
C PRO A 31 -16.65 -32.01 12.42
N GLN A 32 -15.36 -32.07 12.72
CA GLN A 32 -14.48 -30.93 13.00
C GLN A 32 -13.09 -31.23 12.42
N ALA A 33 -12.44 -30.38 11.64
CA ALA A 33 -12.98 -29.30 10.81
C ALA A 33 -12.14 -29.23 9.51
N ILE A 34 -12.67 -28.63 8.45
CA ILE A 34 -11.80 -28.18 7.35
C ILE A 34 -11.10 -26.90 7.80
N ASP A 35 -9.87 -27.02 8.32
CA ASP A 35 -9.12 -25.85 8.77
C ASP A 35 -8.78 -24.93 7.59
N ARG A 36 -9.58 -23.86 7.55
CA ARG A 36 -9.64 -22.82 6.55
C ARG A 36 -8.27 -22.17 6.35
N VAL A 37 -7.77 -22.19 5.12
CA VAL A 37 -6.65 -21.34 4.69
C VAL A 37 -7.09 -19.88 4.68
N PHE A 38 -6.96 -19.20 5.81
CA PHE A 38 -7.32 -17.79 6.00
C PHE A 38 -6.37 -17.11 6.99
N GLY A 39 -5.83 -15.95 6.61
CA GLY A 39 -5.45 -14.90 7.57
C GLY A 39 -4.19 -15.14 8.41
N GLY A 40 -3.10 -15.67 7.84
CA GLY A 40 -1.79 -15.44 8.45
C GLY A 40 -1.44 -13.95 8.38
N ARG A 41 -1.49 -13.24 9.51
CA ARG A 41 -1.08 -11.82 9.60
C ARG A 41 0.37 -11.73 9.15
N ALA A 42 0.64 -10.96 8.08
CA ALA A 42 1.98 -10.85 7.53
C ALA A 42 2.98 -10.38 8.60
N GLN A 43 4.06 -11.14 8.75
CA GLN A 43 5.00 -11.03 9.86
C GLN A 43 6.03 -9.93 9.60
N ARG A 44 6.35 -9.13 10.62
CA ARG A 44 7.44 -8.13 10.58
C ARG A 44 8.73 -8.78 10.05
N VAL A 45 9.36 -8.12 9.08
CA VAL A 45 10.72 -8.46 8.64
C VAL A 45 11.69 -7.70 9.51
N GLU A 46 12.63 -8.40 10.14
CA GLU A 46 13.72 -7.74 10.87
C GLU A 46 14.77 -7.22 9.89
N PRO A 47 15.25 -5.97 10.06
CA PRO A 47 16.18 -5.35 9.12
C PRO A 47 17.58 -5.98 9.18
N GLY A 48 18.19 -6.15 8.01
CA GLY A 48 19.61 -6.47 7.88
C GLY A 48 20.51 -5.24 8.10
N PRO A 49 21.84 -5.42 8.08
CA PRO A 49 22.79 -4.32 8.22
C PRO A 49 22.59 -3.25 7.13
N GLY A 50 22.28 -2.02 7.54
CA GLY A 50 22.02 -0.90 6.63
C GLY A 50 20.59 -0.85 6.07
N GLN A 51 19.65 -1.60 6.63
CA GLN A 51 18.22 -1.50 6.31
C GLN A 51 17.42 -0.87 7.45
N ASP A 52 16.37 -0.12 7.12
CA ASP A 52 15.33 0.33 8.05
C ASP A 52 14.08 -0.57 7.94
N SER A 53 13.41 -0.85 9.06
CA SER A 53 12.06 -1.44 9.02
C SER A 53 10.99 -0.34 9.09
N VAL A 54 9.99 -0.41 8.20
CA VAL A 54 8.85 0.54 8.23
C VAL A 54 8.05 0.49 9.54
N TRP A 55 8.27 -0.53 10.37
CA TRP A 55 7.64 -0.72 11.67
C TRP A 55 8.36 0.01 12.81
N ASP A 56 9.57 0.51 12.58
CA ASP A 56 10.34 1.32 13.53
C ASP A 56 10.21 2.84 13.26
N TYR A 57 9.59 3.22 12.13
CA TYR A 57 9.25 4.61 11.82
C TYR A 57 8.18 5.18 12.77
N PRO A 58 8.26 6.47 13.14
CA PRO A 58 7.37 7.07 14.13
C PRO A 58 5.97 7.40 13.56
N ARG A 59 5.04 7.68 14.48
CA ARG A 59 3.74 8.30 14.22
C ARG A 59 3.42 9.24 15.40
N PRO A 60 3.41 10.58 15.25
CA PRO A 60 3.50 11.35 14.00
C PRO A 60 4.78 11.13 13.18
N PRO A 61 4.72 11.27 11.84
CA PRO A 61 5.85 11.00 10.94
C PRO A 61 7.09 11.87 11.18
N SER A 62 8.28 11.33 10.93
CA SER A 62 9.51 12.12 10.89
C SER A 62 9.65 12.88 9.58
N ILE A 63 10.44 13.96 9.62
CA ILE A 63 11.02 14.62 8.45
C ILE A 63 12.54 14.58 8.61
N GLU A 64 13.23 13.98 7.66
CA GLU A 64 14.68 13.85 7.61
C GLU A 64 15.19 14.54 6.33
N GLN A 65 16.09 15.53 6.45
CA GLN A 65 16.80 16.03 5.28
C GLN A 65 17.75 14.93 4.76
N THR A 66 17.75 14.69 3.45
CA THR A 66 18.56 13.64 2.84
C THR A 66 19.39 14.17 1.67
N THR A 67 20.61 13.63 1.56
CA THR A 67 21.50 13.85 0.42
C THR A 67 21.44 12.72 -0.61
N ARG A 68 20.53 11.73 -0.44
CA ARG A 68 20.28 10.70 -1.47
C ARG A 68 19.81 11.39 -2.75
N HIS A 69 20.34 10.97 -3.89
CA HIS A 69 20.05 11.57 -5.19
C HIS A 69 18.70 11.09 -5.72
N VAL A 70 17.66 11.93 -5.58
CA VAL A 70 16.30 11.70 -6.08
C VAL A 70 16.25 12.08 -7.55
N VAL A 71 15.87 11.14 -8.41
CA VAL A 71 15.60 11.40 -9.83
C VAL A 71 14.21 10.88 -10.22
N VAL A 72 13.46 11.68 -10.97
CA VAL A 72 12.16 11.30 -11.56
C VAL A 72 12.18 11.56 -13.06
N VAL A 73 11.78 10.56 -13.85
CA VAL A 73 11.71 10.62 -15.32
C VAL A 73 10.27 10.44 -15.79
N PHE A 74 9.83 11.29 -16.72
CA PHE A 74 8.54 11.18 -17.39
C PHE A 74 8.64 11.72 -18.83
N ASP A 75 8.08 10.99 -19.79
CA ASP A 75 8.25 11.22 -21.24
C ASP A 75 9.72 11.34 -21.68
N ALA A 76 10.55 10.41 -21.20
CA ALA A 76 12.00 10.37 -21.38
C ALA A 76 12.77 11.64 -20.92
N GLN A 77 12.10 12.57 -20.23
CA GLN A 77 12.68 13.78 -19.66
C GLN A 77 12.87 13.62 -18.16
N VAL A 78 14.01 14.07 -17.62
CA VAL A 78 14.17 14.23 -16.18
C VAL A 78 13.30 15.40 -15.74
N VAL A 79 12.27 15.10 -14.94
CA VAL A 79 11.31 16.10 -14.44
C VAL A 79 11.64 16.58 -13.03
N ALA A 80 12.42 15.82 -12.27
CA ALA A 80 12.98 16.23 -10.98
C ALA A 80 14.38 15.60 -10.78
N ASP A 81 15.32 16.38 -10.25
CA ASP A 81 16.70 15.99 -9.98
C ASP A 81 17.20 16.74 -8.72
N SER A 82 17.39 16.02 -7.60
CA SER A 82 17.74 16.64 -6.32
C SER A 82 18.63 15.77 -5.45
N ALA A 83 19.63 16.39 -4.81
CA ALA A 83 20.44 15.79 -3.75
C ALA A 83 20.22 16.49 -2.38
N ARG A 84 19.01 17.02 -2.17
CA ARG A 84 18.63 17.82 -0.99
C ARG A 84 17.13 17.72 -0.64
N ALA A 85 16.55 16.55 -0.87
CA ALA A 85 15.15 16.26 -0.60
C ALA A 85 14.86 16.09 0.90
N TRP A 86 13.58 16.00 1.24
CA TRP A 86 13.12 15.54 2.56
C TRP A 86 12.56 14.12 2.45
N ARG A 87 13.16 13.19 3.19
CA ARG A 87 12.62 11.86 3.44
C ARG A 87 11.59 11.97 4.57
N VAL A 88 10.41 11.38 4.38
CA VAL A 88 9.30 11.39 5.34
C VAL A 88 8.89 9.96 5.65
N CYS A 89 8.99 9.58 6.92
CA CYS A 89 8.80 8.20 7.37
C CYS A 89 7.61 8.11 8.32
N GLU A 90 6.64 7.23 8.02
CA GLU A 90 5.44 6.98 8.84
C GLU A 90 5.27 5.46 9.06
N THR A 91 4.93 5.04 10.28
CA THR A 91 4.81 3.60 10.62
C THR A 91 3.99 2.81 9.60
N SER A 92 4.47 1.62 9.21
CA SER A 92 3.95 0.69 8.18
C SER A 92 4.03 1.13 6.71
N HIS A 93 4.53 2.34 6.43
CA HIS A 93 4.67 2.87 5.08
C HIS A 93 6.16 2.95 4.68
N PRO A 94 6.54 2.60 3.43
CA PRO A 94 7.83 2.97 2.88
C PRO A 94 8.00 4.51 2.86
N PRO A 95 9.21 5.06 2.97
CA PRO A 95 9.42 6.50 2.99
C PRO A 95 8.87 7.20 1.75
N VAL A 96 8.44 8.45 1.92
CA VAL A 96 8.09 9.35 0.82
C VAL A 96 9.16 10.42 0.70
N TYR A 97 9.61 10.69 -0.52
CA TYR A 97 10.63 11.70 -0.80
C TYR A 97 9.97 12.96 -1.39
N TYR A 98 10.13 14.09 -0.70
CA TYR A 98 9.65 15.40 -1.12
C TYR A 98 10.81 16.20 -1.71
N VAL A 99 10.70 16.56 -2.99
CA VAL A 99 11.70 17.33 -3.74
C VAL A 99 11.39 18.83 -3.61
N PRO A 100 12.40 19.71 -3.39
CA PRO A 100 12.20 21.16 -3.43
C PRO A 100 11.62 21.61 -4.78
N ARG A 101 10.71 22.59 -4.79
CA ARG A 101 9.98 22.98 -6.01
C ARG A 101 10.91 23.45 -7.13
N GLU A 102 12.05 24.02 -6.77
CA GLU A 102 13.07 24.55 -7.65
C GLU A 102 14.08 23.52 -8.18
N ASP A 103 14.06 22.28 -7.65
CA ASP A 103 14.77 21.11 -8.18
C ASP A 103 13.90 20.29 -9.18
N ILE A 104 12.79 20.89 -9.63
CA ILE A 104 11.81 20.30 -10.55
C ILE A 104 11.77 21.14 -11.83
N SER A 105 11.79 20.48 -12.98
CA SER A 105 11.90 21.11 -14.30
C SER A 105 10.80 22.14 -14.56
N GLY A 106 11.19 23.36 -14.92
CA GLY A 106 10.26 24.48 -15.07
C GLY A 106 9.13 24.20 -16.07
N GLY A 107 7.89 24.32 -15.61
CA GLY A 107 6.68 24.17 -16.44
C GLY A 107 6.12 22.75 -16.58
N VAL A 108 6.79 21.71 -16.03
CA VAL A 108 6.27 20.33 -16.08
C VAL A 108 5.12 20.08 -15.10
N LEU A 109 5.04 20.85 -14.02
CA LEU A 109 3.97 20.75 -13.03
C LEU A 109 2.75 21.59 -13.42
N VAL A 110 1.60 20.95 -13.53
CA VAL A 110 0.30 21.60 -13.77
C VAL A 110 -0.61 21.32 -12.56
N ALA A 111 -1.17 22.37 -11.95
CA ALA A 111 -2.08 22.20 -10.82
C ALA A 111 -3.29 21.33 -11.21
N ALA A 112 -3.60 20.32 -10.42
CA ALA A 112 -4.72 19.42 -10.63
C ALA A 112 -5.92 19.83 -9.75
N PRO A 113 -7.16 19.48 -10.12
CA PRO A 113 -8.29 19.56 -9.20
C PRO A 113 -8.10 18.56 -8.04
N GLY A 114 -8.83 18.78 -6.95
CA GLY A 114 -8.81 17.87 -5.80
C GLY A 114 -7.76 18.22 -4.73
N ALA A 115 -7.93 17.58 -3.59
CA ALA A 115 -7.08 17.69 -2.41
C ALA A 115 -7.32 16.47 -1.51
N SER A 116 -6.37 16.17 -0.63
CA SER A 116 -6.56 15.23 0.48
C SER A 116 -6.08 15.84 1.79
N TYR A 117 -6.52 15.29 2.92
CA TYR A 117 -6.17 15.78 4.25
C TYR A 117 -5.43 14.71 5.04
N CYS A 118 -4.29 15.08 5.61
CA CYS A 118 -3.53 14.28 6.55
C CYS A 118 -3.63 14.89 7.95
N GLU A 119 -4.01 14.07 8.94
CA GLU A 119 -4.20 14.46 10.34
C GLU A 119 -2.99 15.17 10.98
N PHE A 120 -1.77 14.85 10.53
CA PHE A 120 -0.54 15.51 10.98
C PHE A 120 -0.15 16.70 10.10
N LYS A 121 -0.19 16.52 8.77
CA LYS A 121 0.51 17.40 7.80
C LYS A 121 -0.38 18.52 7.26
N GLY A 122 -1.71 18.39 7.33
CA GLY A 122 -2.67 19.36 6.80
C GLY A 122 -3.24 18.95 5.43
N SER A 123 -3.59 19.94 4.60
CA SER A 123 -4.19 19.72 3.27
C SER A 123 -3.11 19.59 2.20
N ALA A 124 -3.09 18.46 1.49
CA ALA A 124 -2.30 18.28 0.28
C ALA A 124 -3.04 18.84 -0.94
N THR A 125 -2.29 19.47 -1.85
CA THR A 125 -2.73 19.83 -3.21
C THR A 125 -2.22 18.81 -4.20
N TYR A 126 -2.95 18.57 -5.30
CA TYR A 126 -2.55 17.65 -6.35
C TYR A 126 -1.97 18.37 -7.57
N TRP A 127 -1.04 17.69 -8.22
CA TRP A 127 -0.28 18.16 -9.37
C TRP A 127 -0.21 17.06 -10.43
N SER A 128 -0.42 17.44 -11.68
CA SER A 128 -0.23 16.62 -12.87
C SER A 128 1.16 16.90 -13.45
N LEU A 129 1.82 15.87 -13.99
CA LEU A 129 3.01 16.08 -14.83
C LEU A 129 2.57 16.27 -16.28
N ARG A 130 3.21 17.22 -16.96
CA ARG A 130 3.17 17.42 -18.42
C ARG A 130 4.61 17.40 -18.93
N ALA A 131 4.92 16.49 -19.85
CA ALA A 131 6.19 16.45 -20.56
C ALA A 131 5.90 16.00 -22.00
N GLY A 132 6.47 16.70 -22.99
CA GLY A 132 6.07 16.55 -24.39
C GLY A 132 4.55 16.67 -24.57
N ASP A 133 3.96 15.70 -25.28
CA ASP A 133 2.52 15.56 -25.47
C ASP A 133 1.82 14.75 -24.35
N ARG A 134 2.57 14.13 -23.43
CA ARG A 134 2.02 13.33 -22.33
C ARG A 134 1.60 14.19 -21.15
N VAL A 135 0.50 13.79 -20.51
CA VAL A 135 0.04 14.33 -19.23
C VAL A 135 -0.38 13.16 -18.34
N GLU A 136 0.21 13.04 -17.15
CA GLU A 136 -0.25 12.12 -16.10
C GLU A 136 -0.98 12.93 -15.02
N PRO A 137 -2.31 12.75 -14.82
CA PRO A 137 -3.11 13.56 -13.92
C PRO A 137 -2.91 13.18 -12.46
N GLU A 138 -2.82 14.14 -11.54
CA GLU A 138 -2.73 13.88 -10.08
C GLU A 138 -1.58 12.92 -9.70
N VAL A 139 -0.47 12.97 -10.44
CA VAL A 139 0.71 12.10 -10.28
C VAL A 139 1.60 12.50 -9.08
N ALA A 140 1.41 13.72 -8.58
CA ALA A 140 2.24 14.32 -7.55
C ALA A 140 1.39 15.14 -6.58
N TRP A 141 1.91 15.36 -5.38
CA TRP A 141 1.23 16.16 -4.35
C TRP A 141 2.21 17.01 -3.54
N SER A 142 1.69 18.07 -2.93
CA SER A 142 2.46 19.02 -2.13
C SER A 142 1.61 19.59 -1.00
N TYR A 143 2.21 19.81 0.16
CA TYR A 143 1.61 20.60 1.23
C TYR A 143 2.04 22.06 1.05
N GLU A 144 1.21 22.86 0.37
CA GLU A 144 1.52 24.29 0.12
C GLU A 144 1.47 25.14 1.41
N ASN A 145 0.62 24.75 2.36
CA ASN A 145 0.51 25.34 3.70
C ASN A 145 0.33 24.21 4.73
N PRO A 146 1.43 23.53 5.14
CA PRO A 146 1.40 22.46 6.12
C PRO A 146 1.10 22.99 7.53
N SER A 147 0.91 22.06 8.48
CA SER A 147 0.93 22.38 9.92
C SER A 147 2.35 22.83 10.37
N PRO A 148 2.49 23.56 11.50
CA PRO A 148 3.77 24.13 11.91
C PRO A 148 4.92 23.12 12.10
N GLU A 149 4.61 21.91 12.58
CA GLU A 149 5.59 20.83 12.75
C GLU A 149 6.14 20.31 11.41
N TYR A 150 5.37 20.48 10.32
CA TYR A 150 5.71 20.02 8.97
C TYR A 150 6.06 21.19 8.03
N ALA A 151 6.34 22.37 8.58
CA ALA A 151 6.68 23.59 7.84
C ALA A 151 7.87 23.45 6.87
N ALA A 152 8.78 22.51 7.14
CA ALA A 152 9.90 22.20 6.25
C ALA A 152 9.47 21.60 4.88
N LEU A 153 8.25 21.07 4.76
CA LEU A 153 7.70 20.51 3.51
C LEU A 153 6.92 21.54 2.69
N ALA A 154 6.88 22.82 3.09
CA ALA A 154 6.04 23.84 2.46
C ALA A 154 6.36 24.02 0.96
N GLY A 155 5.42 23.61 0.11
CA GLY A 155 5.56 23.67 -1.35
C GLY A 155 6.48 22.59 -1.97
N ALA A 156 7.06 21.70 -1.17
CA ALA A 156 7.86 20.57 -1.66
C ALA A 156 6.95 19.45 -2.22
N VAL A 157 7.42 18.74 -3.24
CA VAL A 157 6.59 17.83 -4.06
C VAL A 157 7.02 16.38 -3.89
N ALA A 158 6.08 15.51 -3.57
CA ALA A 158 6.24 14.07 -3.67
C ALA A 158 5.51 13.53 -4.91
N PHE A 159 6.02 12.43 -5.47
CA PHE A 159 5.51 11.79 -6.68
C PHE A 159 5.08 10.34 -6.40
N TYR A 160 4.04 9.88 -7.08
CA TYR A 160 3.63 8.47 -7.09
C TYR A 160 4.60 7.66 -7.98
N PRO A 161 5.52 6.84 -7.42
CA PRO A 161 6.61 6.24 -8.21
C PRO A 161 6.09 5.21 -9.23
N GLY A 162 4.92 4.62 -9.00
CA GLY A 162 4.26 3.69 -9.93
C GLY A 162 3.47 4.36 -11.06
N ARG A 163 3.57 5.68 -11.23
CA ARG A 163 2.86 6.49 -12.24
C ARG A 163 3.79 7.38 -13.08
N VAL A 164 5.09 7.20 -12.94
CA VAL A 164 6.16 7.87 -13.72
C VAL A 164 6.95 6.81 -14.49
N ASP A 165 7.78 7.21 -15.45
CA ASP A 165 8.54 6.25 -16.27
C ASP A 165 9.73 5.66 -15.48
N LEU A 166 10.31 6.45 -14.56
CA LEU A 166 11.26 6.02 -13.55
C LEU A 166 11.17 6.94 -12.32
N ALA A 167 11.29 6.36 -11.14
CA ALA A 167 11.73 7.03 -9.93
C ALA A 167 12.98 6.29 -9.39
N SER A 168 13.99 7.00 -8.90
CA SER A 168 15.19 6.39 -8.33
C SER A 168 15.82 7.19 -7.19
N LEU A 169 16.61 6.49 -6.38
CA LEU A 169 17.40 7.04 -5.27
C LEU A 169 18.85 6.57 -5.39
N ASP A 170 19.81 7.48 -5.55
CA ASP A 170 21.23 7.16 -5.81
C ASP A 170 21.45 6.25 -7.04
N GLY A 171 20.54 6.33 -8.01
CA GLY A 171 20.50 5.47 -9.19
C GLY A 171 19.78 4.14 -9.01
N GLU A 172 19.35 3.78 -7.79
CA GLU A 172 18.56 2.58 -7.52
C GLU A 172 17.09 2.77 -7.95
N PRO A 173 16.53 1.95 -8.86
CA PRO A 173 15.13 2.07 -9.28
C PRO A 173 14.14 1.73 -8.15
N VAL A 174 13.27 2.68 -7.84
CA VAL A 174 12.29 2.59 -6.75
C VAL A 174 11.13 1.68 -7.14
N ARG A 175 10.78 0.75 -6.23
CA ARG A 175 9.56 -0.06 -6.35
C ARG A 175 8.39 0.69 -5.69
N PRO A 176 7.20 0.76 -6.30
CA PRO A 176 6.08 1.47 -5.73
C PRO A 176 5.38 0.69 -4.62
N GLN A 177 4.94 1.39 -3.56
CA GLN A 177 4.05 0.82 -2.56
C GLN A 177 2.73 0.33 -3.20
N ALA A 178 2.30 -0.87 -2.80
CA ALA A 178 1.07 -1.49 -3.31
C ALA A 178 -0.19 -0.68 -2.98
N GLY A 179 -1.24 -0.86 -3.80
CA GLY A 179 -2.53 -0.17 -3.66
C GLY A 179 -2.57 1.26 -4.23
N GLY A 180 -1.44 1.86 -4.60
CA GLY A 180 -1.37 3.11 -5.38
C GLY A 180 -1.79 4.41 -4.66
N PHE A 181 -2.35 4.33 -3.45
CA PHE A 181 -2.87 5.49 -2.71
C PHE A 181 -1.81 6.24 -1.89
N TYR A 182 -0.91 5.50 -1.24
CA TYR A 182 0.03 6.05 -0.23
C TYR A 182 1.34 6.60 -0.82
N GLY A 183 1.73 6.14 -2.01
CA GLY A 183 2.87 6.68 -2.75
C GLY A 183 4.26 6.49 -2.11
N GLY A 184 4.43 5.56 -1.17
CA GLY A 184 5.73 5.21 -0.60
C GLY A 184 6.71 4.61 -1.61
N TRP A 185 8.00 4.88 -1.41
CA TRP A 185 9.12 4.48 -2.24
C TRP A 185 9.87 3.31 -1.58
N ILE A 186 9.96 2.15 -2.25
CA ILE A 186 10.61 0.94 -1.72
C ILE A 186 11.93 0.67 -2.45
N THR A 187 13.04 0.94 -1.77
CA THR A 187 14.41 0.58 -2.13
C THR A 187 14.91 -0.61 -1.29
N ASP A 188 16.10 -1.15 -1.60
CA ASP A 188 16.69 -2.33 -0.93
C ASP A 188 17.11 -2.04 0.53
N ASP A 189 17.25 -0.78 0.91
CA ASP A 189 17.49 -0.31 2.30
C ASP A 189 16.21 -0.22 3.15
N VAL A 190 15.04 -0.62 2.64
CA VAL A 190 13.75 -0.54 3.37
C VAL A 190 13.05 -1.89 3.39
N VAL A 191 12.80 -2.44 4.59
CA VAL A 191 12.07 -3.71 4.78
C VAL A 191 10.66 -3.53 5.32
N GLY A 192 9.77 -4.40 4.85
CA GLY A 192 8.34 -4.42 5.17
C GLY A 192 7.99 -5.33 6.36
N PRO A 193 6.81 -5.98 6.33
CA PRO A 193 5.78 -5.93 5.28
C PRO A 193 5.15 -4.54 5.18
N PHE A 194 4.66 -4.18 4.00
CA PHE A 194 4.20 -2.83 3.67
C PHE A 194 2.67 -2.75 3.63
N LYS A 195 2.12 -1.68 4.19
CA LYS A 195 0.67 -1.41 4.09
C LYS A 195 0.25 -1.27 2.61
N GLY A 196 -0.82 -1.96 2.23
CA GLY A 196 -1.30 -2.08 0.85
C GLY A 196 -0.98 -3.43 0.17
N GLU A 197 -0.10 -4.25 0.74
CA GLU A 197 0.15 -5.63 0.28
C GLU A 197 -1.00 -6.59 0.66
N PRO A 198 -1.13 -7.76 0.00
CA PRO A 198 -2.15 -8.75 0.35
C PRO A 198 -2.06 -9.21 1.81
N GLY A 199 -3.15 -9.05 2.57
CA GLY A 199 -3.21 -9.39 4.00
C GLY A 199 -2.83 -8.26 4.97
N THR A 200 -2.66 -7.03 4.46
CA THR A 200 -2.26 -5.84 5.26
C THR A 200 -3.40 -4.82 5.45
N SER A 201 -4.62 -5.17 5.04
CA SER A 201 -5.78 -4.26 4.96
C SER A 201 -6.24 -3.65 6.29
N ASP A 202 -5.89 -4.28 7.41
CA ASP A 202 -6.30 -3.90 8.77
C ASP A 202 -5.19 -3.13 9.54
N TRP A 203 -4.21 -2.59 8.81
CA TRP A 203 -3.08 -1.79 9.34
C TRP A 203 -3.28 -0.30 9.02
#